data_AF-A0A352LXW5-F1
#
_entry.id   AF-A0A352LXW5-F1
#
_cell.length_a   1.000
_cell.length_b   1.000
_cell.length_c   1.000
_cell.angle_alpha   90.00
_cell.angle_beta   90.00
_cell.angle_gamma   90.00
#
_symmetry.space_group_name_H-M   'P 1'
#
loop_
_entity.id
_entity.type
_entity.pdbx_description
1 polymer ?
#
loop_
_entity_poly.entity_id
_entity_poly.type
_entity_poly.pdbx_seq_one_letter_code
_entity_poly.pdbx_strand_id
1 'polypeptide(L)'
;MLNEIYQAERNRASLTNPGLWQALTFAREQERISHGDLRQLSEPELEGKMKTWRIWVNSAKSLSNTAWSTGEATEFLREARGVIAMYYYHPVVWEAADKMKIDSDGHEYQMAAEMCRDEAKYWLAVGLLLGNPQIRQRAIQSLDEAVILAEKETSAGALATMEREIIKKQEGEQIDWEEFTAAYNIVLQLREKAGGWDRVAAISWEYCKQSVQTGKFKELTDGWTNLHQATAQTGASWIKYPVKELVEWGVSVSRRITRYQIPNEVKSELAEQFGFAGQ
;
A
#
# COMPACT_ATOMS: atom_id res chain seq x y z
N MET A 1 -0.44 -5.47 0.72
CA MET A 1 -0.65 -4.02 0.93
C MET A 1 -1.13 -3.35 -0.34
N LEU A 2 -0.36 -3.45 -1.44
CA LEU A 2 -0.55 -2.66 -2.66
C LEU A 2 -1.55 -3.19 -3.69
N ASN A 3 -1.92 -4.46 -3.68
CA ASN A 3 -3.06 -4.89 -4.51
C ASN A 3 -4.39 -4.51 -3.85
N GLU A 4 -4.42 -4.23 -2.54
CA GLU A 4 -5.67 -4.07 -1.77
C GLU A 4 -6.16 -2.60 -1.71
N ILE A 5 -5.30 -1.61 -1.42
CA ILE A 5 -5.66 -0.17 -1.49
C ILE A 5 -5.91 0.24 -2.96
N TYR A 6 -5.18 -0.38 -3.88
CA TYR A 6 -5.24 -0.05 -5.29
C TYR A 6 -6.43 -0.70 -6.01
N GLN A 7 -6.87 -1.89 -5.57
CA GLN A 7 -8.16 -2.42 -6.00
C GLN A 7 -9.35 -1.68 -5.40
N ALA A 8 -9.20 -1.02 -4.24
CA ALA A 8 -10.23 -0.15 -3.68
C ALA A 8 -10.42 1.14 -4.51
N GLU A 9 -9.33 1.78 -4.97
CA GLU A 9 -9.43 2.88 -5.95
C GLU A 9 -9.90 2.39 -7.33
N ARG A 10 -9.40 1.24 -7.81
CA ARG A 10 -9.87 0.58 -9.04
C ARG A 10 -11.35 0.23 -9.00
N ASN A 11 -11.89 -0.20 -7.86
CA ASN A 11 -13.29 -0.58 -7.69
C ASN A 11 -14.20 0.63 -7.42
N ARG A 12 -13.73 1.66 -6.70
CA ARG A 12 -14.40 2.98 -6.69
C ARG A 12 -14.54 3.50 -8.11
N ALA A 13 -13.48 3.41 -8.90
CA ALA A 13 -13.48 3.79 -10.30
C ALA A 13 -14.29 2.83 -11.18
N SER A 14 -14.29 1.51 -10.97
CA SER A 14 -14.97 0.54 -11.86
C SER A 14 -16.45 0.33 -11.55
N LEU A 15 -16.90 0.53 -10.31
CA LEU A 15 -18.32 0.43 -9.93
C LEU A 15 -19.09 1.73 -10.25
N THR A 16 -18.39 2.85 -10.43
CA THR A 16 -18.97 4.11 -10.91
C THR A 16 -18.60 4.44 -12.36
N ASN A 17 -17.55 3.83 -12.93
CA ASN A 17 -17.06 4.18 -14.26
C ASN A 17 -16.29 3.02 -14.97
N PRO A 18 -16.96 2.21 -15.81
CA PRO A 18 -16.33 1.22 -16.71
C PRO A 18 -15.18 1.79 -17.58
N GLY A 19 -15.11 3.12 -17.65
CA GLY A 19 -14.06 3.88 -18.29
C GLY A 19 -12.67 3.79 -17.67
N LEU A 20 -12.35 3.11 -16.55
CA LEU A 20 -10.98 3.16 -16.01
C LEU A 20 -9.95 2.40 -16.87
N TRP A 21 -10.28 1.20 -17.36
CA TRP A 21 -9.41 0.48 -18.29
C TRP A 21 -9.41 1.16 -19.66
N GLN A 22 -10.56 1.71 -20.06
CA GLN A 22 -10.67 2.60 -21.21
C GLN A 22 -9.96 3.94 -20.99
N ALA A 23 -9.73 4.42 -19.77
CA ALA A 23 -9.08 5.69 -19.43
C ALA A 23 -7.58 5.50 -19.32
N LEU A 24 -7.12 4.34 -18.81
CA LEU A 24 -5.73 3.91 -18.89
C LEU A 24 -5.35 3.64 -20.35
N THR A 25 -6.22 2.96 -21.11
CA THR A 25 -6.06 2.79 -22.57
C THR A 25 -6.19 4.12 -23.31
N PHE A 26 -7.13 5.00 -22.97
CA PHE A 26 -7.29 6.33 -23.58
C PHE A 26 -6.15 7.28 -23.23
N ALA A 27 -5.64 7.29 -21.99
CA ALA A 27 -4.47 8.10 -21.64
C ALA A 27 -3.16 7.51 -22.20
N ARG A 28 -3.11 6.20 -22.45
CA ARG A 28 -2.07 5.52 -23.25
C ARG A 28 -2.16 5.90 -24.73
N GLU A 29 -3.37 5.92 -25.31
CA GLU A 29 -3.65 6.20 -26.72
C GLU A 29 -3.64 7.71 -27.06
N GLN A 30 -3.93 8.59 -26.10
CA GLN A 30 -3.93 10.04 -26.27
C GLN A 30 -2.59 10.71 -25.96
N GLU A 31 -1.52 9.94 -25.67
CA GLU A 31 -0.19 10.47 -25.29
C GLU A 31 -0.26 11.62 -24.26
N ARG A 32 -1.17 11.56 -23.28
CA ARG A 32 -1.33 12.67 -22.31
C ARG A 32 -0.27 12.68 -21.21
N ILE A 33 0.92 12.13 -21.49
CA ILE A 33 2.13 12.73 -20.97
C ILE A 33 2.43 13.96 -21.87
N SER A 34 1.59 14.99 -21.75
CA SER A 34 1.78 16.21 -22.52
C SER A 34 2.91 17.02 -21.91
N HIS A 35 3.87 17.42 -22.73
CA HIS A 35 4.90 18.42 -22.41
C HIS A 35 4.34 19.84 -22.29
N GLY A 36 3.00 20.01 -22.38
CA GLY A 36 2.35 21.30 -22.15
C GLY A 36 2.93 21.96 -20.92
N ASP A 37 3.24 23.25 -21.03
CA ASP A 37 3.97 23.99 -20.01
C ASP A 37 3.23 23.87 -18.67
N LEU A 38 3.74 23.02 -17.77
CA LEU A 38 3.14 22.73 -16.47
C LEU A 38 2.99 24.01 -15.63
N ARG A 39 3.74 25.08 -15.98
CA ARG A 39 3.64 26.41 -15.38
C ARG A 39 2.34 27.14 -15.74
N GLN A 40 1.63 26.71 -16.77
CA GLN A 40 0.38 27.32 -17.24
C GLN A 40 -0.86 26.68 -16.62
N LEU A 41 -0.70 25.53 -15.95
CA LEU A 41 -1.81 24.87 -15.26
C LEU A 41 -2.14 25.61 -13.97
N SER A 42 -3.43 25.78 -13.69
CA SER A 42 -3.89 26.22 -12.38
C SER A 42 -3.64 25.15 -11.32
N GLU A 43 -3.63 25.54 -10.04
CA GLU A 43 -3.42 24.62 -8.92
C GLU A 43 -4.42 23.44 -8.88
N PRO A 44 -5.74 23.63 -9.08
CA PRO A 44 -6.70 22.52 -9.14
C PRO A 44 -6.47 21.58 -10.34
N GLU A 45 -6.04 22.11 -11.48
CA GLU A 45 -5.71 21.29 -12.65
C GLU A 45 -4.46 20.45 -12.40
N LEU A 46 -3.44 21.06 -11.78
CA LEU A 46 -2.21 20.37 -11.41
C LEU A 46 -2.47 19.28 -10.36
N GLU A 47 -3.32 19.55 -9.36
CA GLU A 47 -3.81 18.56 -8.40
C GLU A 47 -4.47 17.36 -9.10
N GLY A 48 -5.44 17.62 -9.98
CA GLY A 48 -6.14 16.56 -10.72
C GLY A 48 -5.19 15.72 -11.58
N LYS A 49 -4.17 16.35 -12.18
CA LYS A 49 -3.11 15.68 -12.94
C LYS A 49 -2.24 14.80 -12.04
N MET A 50 -1.77 15.32 -10.91
CA MET A 50 -0.95 14.57 -9.97
C MET A 50 -1.67 13.33 -9.45
N LYS A 51 -2.95 13.44 -9.06
CA LYS A 51 -3.78 12.27 -8.69
C LYS A 51 -3.83 11.23 -9.81
N THR A 52 -4.05 11.67 -11.05
CA THR A 52 -4.08 10.78 -12.22
C THR A 52 -2.75 10.07 -12.45
N TRP A 53 -1.62 10.78 -12.30
CA TRP A 53 -0.28 10.20 -12.44
C TRP A 53 0.05 9.18 -11.35
N ARG A 54 -0.34 9.46 -10.10
CA ARG A 54 -0.21 8.50 -9.00
C ARG A 54 -1.01 7.23 -9.21
N ILE A 55 -2.25 7.39 -9.67
CA ILE A 55 -3.08 6.26 -10.11
C ILE A 55 -2.29 5.50 -11.18
N TRP A 56 -1.81 6.17 -12.24
CA TRP A 56 -1.06 5.51 -13.30
C TRP A 56 0.13 4.66 -12.79
N VAL A 57 1.02 5.25 -12.01
CA VAL A 57 2.23 4.58 -11.47
C VAL A 57 1.85 3.33 -10.70
N ASN A 58 0.89 3.45 -9.79
CA ASN A 58 0.47 2.33 -8.96
C ASN A 58 -0.29 1.25 -9.75
N SER A 59 -1.04 1.61 -10.81
CA SER A 59 -1.69 0.66 -11.74
C SER A 59 -0.65 -0.18 -12.44
N ALA A 60 0.30 0.47 -13.09
CA ALA A 60 1.34 -0.20 -13.84
C ALA A 60 2.16 -1.15 -12.93
N LYS A 61 2.46 -0.71 -11.71
CA LYS A 61 3.13 -1.55 -10.70
C LYS A 61 2.27 -2.72 -10.21
N SER A 62 0.96 -2.55 -10.07
CA SER A 62 0.05 -3.65 -9.70
C SER A 62 -0.04 -4.70 -10.82
N LEU A 63 -0.13 -4.24 -12.06
CA LEU A 63 -0.19 -5.09 -13.24
C LEU A 63 1.09 -5.89 -13.44
N SER A 64 2.26 -5.25 -13.25
CA SER A 64 3.56 -5.95 -13.37
C SER A 64 3.69 -7.11 -12.38
N ASN A 65 3.14 -6.99 -11.17
CA ASN A 65 3.14 -8.05 -10.17
C ASN A 65 2.26 -9.26 -10.56
N THR A 66 1.28 -9.05 -11.44
CA THR A 66 0.34 -10.10 -11.91
C THR A 66 0.64 -10.57 -13.33
N ALA A 67 1.66 -10.01 -13.97
CA ALA A 67 2.05 -10.35 -15.32
C ALA A 67 2.58 -11.78 -15.39
N TRP A 68 2.23 -12.48 -16.46
CA TRP A 68 2.56 -13.90 -16.65
C TRP A 68 3.93 -14.07 -17.31
N SER A 69 4.45 -13.00 -17.92
CA SER A 69 5.76 -12.95 -18.56
C SER A 69 6.61 -11.75 -18.11
N THR A 70 7.93 -11.92 -18.15
CA THR A 70 8.90 -10.86 -17.84
C THR A 70 8.81 -9.68 -18.79
N GLY A 71 8.43 -9.92 -20.06
CA GLY A 71 8.28 -8.87 -21.07
C GLY A 71 7.17 -7.89 -20.72
N GLU A 72 5.97 -8.40 -20.44
CA GLU A 72 4.81 -7.60 -20.04
C GLU A 72 5.06 -6.84 -18.73
N ALA A 73 5.67 -7.50 -17.73
CA ALA A 73 6.04 -6.85 -16.48
C ALA A 73 6.98 -5.65 -16.72
N THR A 74 7.93 -5.80 -17.64
CA THR A 74 8.90 -4.74 -17.98
C THR A 74 8.24 -3.56 -18.70
N GLU A 75 7.24 -3.80 -19.55
CA GLU A 75 6.49 -2.74 -20.22
C GLU A 75 5.74 -1.87 -19.22
N PHE A 76 4.99 -2.48 -18.30
CA PHE A 76 4.29 -1.71 -17.26
C PHE A 76 5.27 -0.93 -16.37
N LEU A 77 6.40 -1.54 -15.98
CA LEU A 77 7.42 -0.82 -15.21
C LEU A 77 8.03 0.35 -16.00
N ARG A 78 8.18 0.22 -17.32
CA ARG A 78 8.64 1.33 -18.18
C ARG A 78 7.64 2.48 -18.20
N GLU A 79 6.34 2.19 -18.22
CA GLU A 79 5.29 3.22 -18.14
C GLU A 79 5.34 3.97 -16.79
N ALA A 80 5.44 3.24 -15.67
CA ALA A 80 5.60 3.83 -14.35
C ALA A 80 6.84 4.73 -14.28
N ARG A 81 7.97 4.25 -14.82
CA ARG A 81 9.22 5.02 -14.90
C ARG A 81 9.04 6.33 -15.67
N GLY A 82 8.31 6.31 -16.78
CA GLY A 82 8.07 7.50 -17.61
C GLY A 82 7.38 8.61 -16.83
N VAL A 83 6.33 8.26 -16.07
CA VAL A 83 5.60 9.21 -15.22
C VAL A 83 6.47 9.76 -14.10
N ILE A 84 7.17 8.89 -13.36
CA ILE A 84 8.06 9.30 -12.26
C ILE A 84 9.15 10.25 -12.79
N ALA A 85 9.88 9.83 -13.81
CA ALA A 85 10.99 10.60 -14.35
C ALA A 85 10.56 11.97 -14.90
N MET A 86 9.37 12.04 -15.52
CA MET A 86 8.91 13.27 -16.15
C MET A 86 8.24 14.23 -15.17
N TYR A 87 7.45 13.71 -14.23
CA TYR A 87 6.58 14.54 -13.41
C TYR A 87 7.02 14.63 -11.96
N TYR A 88 7.47 13.53 -11.35
CA TYR A 88 7.75 13.54 -9.92
C TYR A 88 8.95 14.42 -9.59
N TYR A 89 9.92 14.50 -10.49
CA TYR A 89 11.07 15.37 -10.34
C TYR A 89 10.93 16.74 -11.02
N HIS A 90 9.75 17.05 -11.59
CA HIS A 90 9.54 18.35 -12.21
C HIS A 90 9.38 19.44 -11.14
N PRO A 91 10.16 20.53 -11.13
CA PRO A 91 10.17 21.49 -10.02
C PRO A 91 8.80 22.09 -9.67
N VAL A 92 8.00 22.42 -10.69
CA VAL A 92 6.64 22.98 -10.51
C VAL A 92 5.69 21.96 -9.87
N VAL A 93 5.81 20.69 -10.25
CA VAL A 93 4.98 19.61 -9.69
C VAL A 93 5.38 19.38 -8.26
N TRP A 94 6.70 19.31 -8.00
CA TRP A 94 7.23 19.11 -6.67
C TRP A 94 6.84 20.22 -5.70
N GLU A 95 6.95 21.49 -6.12
CA GLU A 95 6.55 22.63 -5.31
C GLU A 95 5.05 22.60 -4.96
N ALA A 96 4.20 22.22 -5.92
CA ALA A 96 2.77 22.07 -5.67
C ALA A 96 2.47 20.88 -4.75
N ALA A 97 3.13 19.73 -4.98
CA ALA A 97 2.98 18.52 -4.18
C ALA A 97 3.39 18.74 -2.72
N ASP A 98 4.41 19.56 -2.46
CA ASP A 98 4.87 19.87 -1.11
C ASP A 98 3.82 20.68 -0.31
N LYS A 99 3.11 21.59 -0.98
CA LYS A 99 2.04 22.41 -0.39
C LYS A 99 0.72 21.65 -0.23
N MET A 100 0.50 20.62 -1.05
CA MET A 100 -0.74 19.87 -1.06
C MET A 100 -0.77 18.83 0.06
N LYS A 101 -1.39 19.18 1.19
CA LYS A 101 -1.56 18.29 2.36
C LYS A 101 -2.93 17.62 2.42
N ILE A 102 -3.93 18.24 1.80
CA ILE A 102 -5.32 17.79 1.80
C ILE A 102 -5.82 17.83 0.35
N ASP A 103 -6.65 16.86 -0.04
CA ASP A 103 -7.29 16.85 -1.35
C ASP A 103 -8.60 17.67 -1.38
N SER A 104 -9.13 17.88 -2.59
CA SER A 104 -10.42 18.53 -2.83
C SER A 104 -11.61 18.00 -2.01
N ASP A 105 -11.55 16.75 -1.54
CA ASP A 105 -12.60 16.08 -0.77
C ASP A 105 -12.35 16.15 0.75
N GLY A 106 -11.29 16.84 1.18
CA GLY A 106 -10.92 16.99 2.57
C GLY A 106 -10.09 15.83 3.13
N HIS A 107 -9.62 14.90 2.30
CA HIS A 107 -8.77 13.81 2.74
C HIS A 107 -7.34 14.28 2.92
N GLU A 108 -6.69 13.78 3.97
CA GLU A 108 -5.25 13.89 4.11
C GLU A 108 -4.56 13.19 2.93
N TYR A 109 -3.88 14.00 2.13
CA TYR A 109 -3.32 13.63 0.86
C TYR A 109 -1.99 14.39 0.68
N GLN A 110 -1.05 14.10 1.58
CA GLN A 110 0.29 14.69 1.59
C GLN A 110 1.07 14.25 0.34
N MET A 111 0.85 14.99 -0.75
CA MET A 111 1.13 14.54 -2.10
C MET A 111 2.61 14.21 -2.30
N ALA A 112 3.51 15.05 -1.80
CA ALA A 112 4.95 14.80 -1.92
C ALA A 112 5.37 13.49 -1.23
N ALA A 113 4.92 13.25 0.01
CA ALA A 113 5.21 12.01 0.73
C ALA A 113 4.64 10.79 -0.01
N GLU A 114 3.43 10.92 -0.53
CA GLU A 114 2.78 9.89 -1.31
C GLU A 114 3.48 9.59 -2.65
N MET A 115 4.01 10.61 -3.33
CA MET A 115 4.83 10.45 -4.54
C MET A 115 6.14 9.71 -4.25
N CYS A 116 6.81 10.04 -3.14
CA CYS A 116 7.99 9.31 -2.66
C CYS A 116 7.66 7.84 -2.36
N ARG A 117 6.51 7.55 -1.76
CA ARG A 117 6.04 6.17 -1.55
C ARG A 117 5.79 5.44 -2.86
N ASP A 118 5.16 6.08 -3.84
CA ASP A 118 4.94 5.50 -5.17
C ASP A 118 6.27 5.20 -5.88
N GLU A 119 7.23 6.12 -5.81
CA GLU A 119 8.60 5.92 -6.31
C GLU A 119 9.29 4.73 -5.63
N ALA A 120 9.23 4.64 -4.30
CA ALA A 120 9.83 3.55 -3.55
C ALA A 120 9.29 2.19 -4.02
N LYS A 121 7.99 2.10 -4.25
CA LYS A 121 7.33 0.86 -4.70
C LYS A 121 7.75 0.47 -6.11
N TYR A 122 7.94 1.46 -6.98
CA TYR A 122 8.51 1.24 -8.31
C TYR A 122 9.94 0.69 -8.19
N TRP A 123 10.81 1.32 -7.40
CA TRP A 123 12.18 0.84 -7.21
C TRP A 123 12.23 -0.56 -6.60
N LEU A 124 11.38 -0.86 -5.62
CA LEU A 124 11.30 -2.19 -5.04
C LEU A 124 10.93 -3.23 -6.11
N ALA A 125 9.92 -2.97 -6.94
CA ALA A 125 9.51 -3.88 -8.01
C ALA A 125 10.64 -4.13 -9.02
N VAL A 126 11.34 -3.06 -9.45
CA VAL A 126 12.49 -3.17 -10.35
C VAL A 126 13.65 -3.92 -9.68
N GLY A 127 13.96 -3.61 -8.43
CA GLY A 127 15.05 -4.25 -7.69
C GLY A 127 14.83 -5.73 -7.42
N LEU A 128 13.57 -6.15 -7.23
CA LEU A 128 13.20 -7.56 -7.14
C LEU A 128 13.32 -8.26 -8.49
N LEU A 129 12.81 -7.66 -9.57
CA LEU A 129 12.87 -8.22 -10.92
C LEU A 129 14.31 -8.42 -11.41
N LEU A 130 15.18 -7.46 -11.10
CA LEU A 130 16.59 -7.49 -11.50
C LEU A 130 17.50 -8.21 -10.50
N GLY A 131 16.97 -8.61 -9.33
CA GLY A 131 17.78 -9.15 -8.24
C GLY A 131 18.84 -8.17 -7.70
N ASN A 132 18.66 -6.87 -7.90
CA ASN A 132 19.67 -5.85 -7.61
C ASN A 132 19.45 -5.20 -6.22
N PRO A 133 20.33 -5.43 -5.23
CA PRO A 133 20.17 -4.89 -3.88
C PRO A 133 20.35 -3.36 -3.81
N GLN A 134 21.16 -2.75 -4.67
CA GLN A 134 21.34 -1.29 -4.68
C GLN A 134 20.03 -0.57 -5.07
N ILE A 135 19.26 -1.15 -5.99
CA ILE A 135 17.95 -0.61 -6.38
C ILE A 135 16.94 -0.75 -5.23
N ARG A 136 17.00 -1.84 -4.46
CA ARG A 136 16.13 -2.01 -3.28
C ARG A 136 16.50 -1.05 -2.15
N GLN A 137 17.78 -0.72 -2.00
CA GLN A 137 18.21 0.36 -1.09
C GLN A 137 17.69 1.73 -1.53
N ARG A 138 17.59 2.00 -2.84
CA ARG A 138 16.93 3.22 -3.33
C ARG A 138 15.45 3.27 -2.93
N ALA A 139 14.76 2.13 -2.90
CA ALA A 139 13.37 2.08 -2.41
C ALA A 139 13.27 2.49 -0.93
N ILE A 140 14.21 2.03 -0.09
CA ILE A 140 14.28 2.43 1.33
C ILE A 140 14.51 3.94 1.45
N GLN A 141 15.46 4.49 0.68
CA GLN A 141 15.73 5.94 0.68
C GLN A 141 14.49 6.76 0.31
N SER A 142 13.75 6.36 -0.72
CA SER A 142 12.50 7.02 -1.08
C SER A 142 11.44 6.95 0.02
N LEU A 143 11.41 5.88 0.84
CA LEU A 143 10.51 5.80 2.00
C LEU A 143 10.99 6.67 3.15
N ASP A 144 12.30 6.77 3.40
CA ASP A 144 12.85 7.69 4.38
C ASP A 144 12.52 9.15 4.00
N GLU A 145 12.65 9.52 2.73
CA GLU A 145 12.20 10.81 2.21
C GLU A 145 10.70 11.02 2.45
N ALA A 146 9.86 10.01 2.19
CA ALA A 146 8.43 10.09 2.46
C ALA A 146 8.10 10.32 3.95
N VAL A 147 8.82 9.64 4.86
CA VAL A 147 8.66 9.83 6.31
C VAL A 147 9.06 11.25 6.74
N ILE A 148 10.14 11.79 6.17
CA ILE A 148 10.62 13.15 6.47
C ILE A 148 9.62 14.21 5.97
N LEU A 149 9.07 14.02 4.78
CA LEU A 149 8.12 14.95 4.16
C LEU A 149 6.73 14.90 4.81
N ALA A 150 6.39 13.77 5.42
CA ALA A 150 5.10 13.59 6.05
C ALA A 150 4.99 14.39 7.35
N GLU A 151 3.85 15.05 7.56
CA GLU A 151 3.57 15.61 8.88
C GLU A 151 3.41 14.49 9.91
N LYS A 152 3.66 14.78 11.18
CA LYS A 152 3.52 13.79 12.25
C LYS A 152 2.07 13.30 12.37
N GLU A 153 1.91 12.03 12.77
CA GLU A 153 0.60 11.40 13.04
C GLU A 153 -0.31 11.36 11.82
N THR A 154 0.28 11.34 10.62
CA THR A 154 -0.44 11.24 9.36
C THR A 154 -0.32 9.85 8.77
N SER A 155 -1.32 9.49 7.98
CA SER A 155 -1.37 8.19 7.35
C SER A 155 -0.27 7.99 6.30
N ALA A 156 0.15 9.04 5.59
CA ALA A 156 1.24 8.97 4.62
C ALA A 156 2.56 8.56 5.30
N GLY A 157 2.92 9.25 6.39
CA GLY A 157 4.12 8.95 7.16
C GLY A 157 4.04 7.56 7.80
N ALA A 158 2.92 7.22 8.43
CA ALA A 158 2.72 5.91 9.04
C ALA A 158 2.82 4.75 8.03
N LEU A 159 2.21 4.90 6.85
CA LEU A 159 2.31 3.90 5.79
C LEU A 159 3.73 3.78 5.26
N ALA A 160 4.44 4.90 5.06
CA ALA A 160 5.84 4.89 4.64
C ALA A 160 6.74 4.15 5.64
N THR A 161 6.56 4.42 6.94
CA THR A 161 7.27 3.71 8.02
C THR A 161 7.03 2.21 7.96
N MET A 162 5.77 1.77 7.89
CA MET A 162 5.46 0.33 7.80
C MET A 162 6.05 -0.32 6.54
N GLU A 163 5.92 0.34 5.38
CA GLU A 163 6.49 -0.14 4.12
C GLU A 163 8.01 -0.27 4.20
N ARG A 164 8.69 0.68 4.86
CA ARG A 164 10.15 0.67 5.00
C ARG A 164 10.62 -0.52 5.82
N GLU A 165 10.01 -0.75 6.97
CA GLU A 165 10.40 -1.87 7.85
C GLU A 165 10.16 -3.24 7.18
N ILE A 166 9.11 -3.36 6.37
CA ILE A 166 8.87 -4.57 5.57
C ILE A 166 10.01 -4.80 4.55
N ILE A 167 10.46 -3.75 3.86
CA ILE A 167 11.56 -3.86 2.89
C ILE A 167 12.88 -4.17 3.59
N LYS A 168 13.22 -3.48 4.68
CA LYS A 168 14.42 -3.78 5.49
C LYS A 168 14.48 -5.25 5.88
N LYS A 169 13.36 -5.82 6.32
CA LYS A 169 13.27 -7.25 6.61
C LYS A 169 13.54 -8.15 5.40
N GLN A 170 13.05 -7.77 4.22
CA GLN A 170 13.33 -8.50 2.99
C GLN A 170 14.83 -8.48 2.63
N GLU A 171 15.56 -7.44 3.05
CA GLU A 171 17.02 -7.35 2.94
C GLU A 171 17.78 -8.07 4.08
N GLY A 172 17.07 -8.72 5.01
CA GLY A 172 17.66 -9.50 6.09
C GLY A 172 17.83 -8.74 7.41
N GLU A 173 17.32 -7.51 7.52
CA GLU A 173 17.25 -6.78 8.79
C GLU A 173 16.07 -7.25 9.65
N GLN A 174 16.02 -6.82 10.91
CA GLN A 174 14.87 -7.04 11.78
C GLN A 174 13.90 -5.86 11.67
N ILE A 175 12.60 -6.14 11.76
CA ILE A 175 11.58 -5.09 11.89
C ILE A 175 11.75 -4.42 13.26
N ASP A 176 11.83 -3.09 13.28
CA ASP A 176 11.59 -2.33 14.51
C ASP A 176 10.09 -2.39 14.86
N TRP A 177 9.74 -3.31 15.77
CA TRP A 177 8.35 -3.54 16.14
C TRP A 177 7.74 -2.38 16.93
N GLU A 178 8.54 -1.58 17.63
CA GLU A 178 8.03 -0.41 18.34
C GLU A 178 7.57 0.64 17.32
N GLU A 179 8.43 0.94 16.35
CA GLU A 179 8.13 1.89 15.29
C GLU A 179 7.00 1.39 14.37
N PHE A 180 7.04 0.11 13.99
CA PHE A 180 6.02 -0.52 13.14
C PHE A 180 4.63 -0.52 13.80
N THR A 181 4.57 -0.78 15.12
CA THR A 181 3.31 -0.76 15.89
C THR A 181 2.81 0.67 16.10
N ALA A 182 3.70 1.62 16.35
CA ALA A 182 3.33 3.04 16.46
C ALA A 182 2.70 3.55 15.16
N ALA A 183 3.32 3.25 14.01
CA ALA A 183 2.80 3.57 12.70
C ALA A 183 1.43 2.91 12.43
N TYR A 184 1.31 1.62 12.74
CA TYR A 184 0.03 0.90 12.66
C TYR A 184 -1.09 1.60 13.45
N ASN A 185 -0.81 2.01 14.69
CA ASN A 185 -1.78 2.68 15.55
C ASN A 185 -2.20 4.06 15.04
N ILE A 186 -1.30 4.82 14.41
CA ILE A 186 -1.65 6.10 13.77
C ILE A 186 -2.74 5.87 12.71
N VAL A 187 -2.58 4.87 11.85
CA VAL A 187 -3.58 4.60 10.81
C VAL A 187 -4.91 4.14 11.43
N LEU A 188 -4.89 3.38 12.53
CA LEU A 188 -6.12 3.02 13.27
C LEU A 188 -6.85 4.23 13.86
N GLN A 189 -6.12 5.26 14.32
CA GLN A 189 -6.72 6.49 14.83
C GLN A 189 -7.40 7.29 13.71
N LEU A 190 -6.91 7.17 12.48
CA LEU A 190 -7.41 7.86 11.29
C LEU A 190 -8.56 7.13 10.58
N ARG A 191 -9.05 6.00 11.11
CA ARG A 191 -10.03 5.11 10.46
C ARG A 191 -11.36 5.76 10.09
N GLU A 192 -11.82 6.71 10.90
CA GLU A 192 -13.10 7.41 10.69
C GLU A 192 -13.00 8.52 9.63
N LYS A 193 -11.79 8.87 9.19
CA LYS A 193 -11.62 9.74 8.03
C LYS A 193 -12.05 9.00 6.78
N ALA A 194 -12.50 9.72 5.76
CA ALA A 194 -12.93 9.09 4.52
C ALA A 194 -11.75 8.36 3.82
N GLY A 195 -12.00 7.11 3.39
CA GLY A 195 -10.96 6.17 2.95
C GLY A 195 -10.10 5.55 4.06
N GLY A 196 -10.33 5.91 5.34
CA GLY A 196 -9.57 5.43 6.49
C GLY A 196 -9.73 3.92 6.71
N TRP A 197 -10.96 3.40 6.64
CA TRP A 197 -11.22 1.96 6.78
C TRP A 197 -10.56 1.10 5.68
N ASP A 198 -10.40 1.63 4.46
CA ASP A 198 -9.66 0.93 3.40
C ASP A 198 -8.18 0.79 3.76
N ARG A 199 -7.59 1.86 4.29
CA ARG A 199 -6.21 1.86 4.78
C ARG A 199 -6.06 0.89 5.95
N VAL A 200 -6.98 0.90 6.91
CA VAL A 200 -6.98 -0.04 8.05
C VAL A 200 -7.01 -1.49 7.58
N ALA A 201 -7.86 -1.86 6.63
CA ALA A 201 -7.87 -3.25 6.14
C ALA A 201 -6.52 -3.66 5.55
N ALA A 202 -5.92 -2.80 4.72
CA ALA A 202 -4.64 -3.10 4.08
C ALA A 202 -3.47 -3.16 5.08
N ILE A 203 -3.41 -2.25 6.06
CA ILE A 203 -2.34 -2.25 7.07
C ILE A 203 -2.52 -3.37 8.09
N SER A 204 -3.75 -3.67 8.52
CA SER A 204 -4.03 -4.79 9.44
C SER A 204 -3.65 -6.13 8.81
N TRP A 205 -3.87 -6.28 7.50
CA TRP A 205 -3.40 -7.46 6.78
C TRP A 205 -1.87 -7.60 6.79
N GLU A 206 -1.13 -6.53 6.50
CA GLU A 206 0.33 -6.57 6.56
C GLU A 206 0.84 -6.79 7.96
N TYR A 207 0.21 -6.16 8.96
CA TYR A 207 0.51 -6.34 10.35
C TYR A 207 0.42 -7.83 10.73
N CYS A 208 -0.70 -8.49 10.40
CA CYS A 208 -0.84 -9.94 10.59
C CYS A 208 0.27 -10.76 9.91
N LYS A 209 0.60 -10.45 8.65
CA LYS A 209 1.64 -11.18 7.91
C LYS A 209 3.01 -11.03 8.56
N GLN A 210 3.38 -9.81 8.96
CA GLN A 210 4.65 -9.58 9.63
C GLN A 210 4.68 -10.28 10.98
N SER A 211 3.59 -10.20 11.75
CA SER A 211 3.45 -10.84 13.06
C SER A 211 3.65 -12.35 12.99
N VAL A 212 3.04 -13.02 12.01
CA VAL A 212 3.23 -14.47 11.79
C VAL A 212 4.68 -14.79 11.45
N GLN A 213 5.27 -14.01 10.53
CA GLN A 213 6.62 -14.27 10.06
C GLN A 213 7.70 -14.01 11.12
N THR A 214 7.42 -13.22 12.16
CA THR A 214 8.35 -12.90 13.25
C THR A 214 7.97 -13.54 14.59
N GLY A 215 6.91 -14.36 14.65
CA GLY A 215 6.47 -15.02 15.89
C GLY A 215 5.83 -14.10 16.93
N LYS A 216 5.27 -12.97 16.50
CA LYS A 216 4.63 -11.93 17.35
C LYS A 216 3.11 -12.17 17.43
N PHE A 217 2.72 -13.21 18.17
CA PHE A 217 1.34 -13.70 18.16
C PHE A 217 0.31 -12.77 18.82
N LYS A 218 0.71 -11.93 19.78
CA LYS A 218 -0.20 -10.95 20.39
C LYS A 218 -0.64 -9.92 19.35
N GLU A 219 0.31 -9.45 18.57
CA GLU A 219 0.14 -8.49 17.49
C GLU A 219 -0.72 -9.06 16.35
N LEU A 220 -0.65 -10.38 16.11
CA LEU A 220 -1.53 -11.08 15.17
C LEU A 220 -3.00 -10.93 15.55
N THR A 221 -3.35 -11.11 16.83
CA THR A 221 -4.73 -11.00 17.33
C THR A 221 -5.27 -9.58 17.16
N ASP A 222 -4.45 -8.58 17.48
CA ASP A 222 -4.81 -7.17 17.30
C ASP A 222 -5.01 -6.82 15.81
N GLY A 223 -4.11 -7.26 14.95
CA GLY A 223 -4.24 -7.10 13.49
C GLY A 223 -5.50 -7.77 12.95
N TRP A 224 -5.78 -9.00 13.38
CA TRP A 224 -6.93 -9.77 12.93
C TRP A 224 -8.26 -9.12 13.32
N THR A 225 -8.35 -8.62 14.56
CA THR A 225 -9.54 -7.92 15.07
C THR A 225 -9.85 -6.68 14.25
N ASN A 226 -8.85 -5.84 14.01
CA ASN A 226 -9.02 -4.61 13.24
C ASN A 226 -9.30 -4.87 11.75
N LEU A 227 -8.70 -5.91 11.19
CA LEU A 227 -9.02 -6.37 9.83
C LEU A 227 -10.50 -6.71 9.73
N HIS A 228 -11.03 -7.54 10.63
CA HIS A 228 -12.45 -7.88 10.66
C HIS A 228 -13.35 -6.65 10.78
N GLN A 229 -13.05 -5.73 11.69
CA GLN A 229 -13.81 -4.49 11.85
C GLN A 229 -13.80 -3.67 10.56
N ALA A 230 -12.63 -3.46 9.95
CA ALA A 230 -12.51 -2.75 8.70
C ALA A 230 -13.29 -3.41 7.56
N THR A 231 -13.31 -4.75 7.51
CA THR A 231 -14.08 -5.49 6.50
C THR A 231 -15.60 -5.35 6.66
N ALA A 232 -16.07 -5.19 7.90
CA ALA A 232 -17.47 -4.99 8.20
C ALA A 232 -17.95 -3.56 7.84
N GLN A 233 -17.14 -2.54 8.16
CA GLN A 233 -17.51 -1.11 8.04
C GLN A 233 -17.70 -0.58 6.62
N THR A 234 -17.21 -1.34 5.67
CA THR A 234 -16.97 -0.98 4.29
C THR A 234 -17.87 -1.78 3.35
N GLY A 235 -18.73 -2.65 3.91
CA GLY A 235 -19.84 -3.30 3.21
C GLY A 235 -19.41 -4.18 2.04
N ALA A 236 -18.81 -5.34 2.32
CA ALA A 236 -18.73 -6.61 1.55
C ALA A 236 -18.60 -6.65 0.00
N SER A 237 -18.53 -5.54 -0.73
CA SER A 237 -18.37 -5.51 -2.19
C SER A 237 -16.90 -5.43 -2.61
N TRP A 238 -16.03 -4.95 -1.72
CA TRP A 238 -14.63 -4.61 -1.94
C TRP A 238 -13.63 -5.62 -1.32
N ILE A 239 -14.02 -6.35 -0.27
CA ILE A 239 -13.29 -7.49 0.35
C ILE A 239 -14.02 -8.80 0.04
N LYS A 240 -14.17 -9.15 -1.25
CA LYS A 240 -14.52 -10.54 -1.62
C LYS A 240 -13.30 -11.41 -1.89
N TYR A 241 -12.12 -10.80 -2.05
CA TYR A 241 -10.89 -11.52 -2.39
C TYR A 241 -9.95 -11.86 -1.21
N PRO A 242 -9.93 -11.13 -0.08
CA PRO A 242 -9.08 -11.53 1.04
C PRO A 242 -9.67 -12.69 1.84
N VAL A 243 -10.99 -12.90 1.93
CA VAL A 243 -11.55 -13.93 2.85
C VAL A 243 -11.07 -15.33 2.50
N LYS A 244 -10.97 -15.70 1.21
CA LYS A 244 -10.51 -17.04 0.84
C LYS A 244 -9.02 -17.22 1.10
N GLU A 245 -8.19 -16.24 0.73
CA GLU A 245 -6.75 -16.29 0.94
C GLU A 245 -6.40 -16.14 2.44
N LEU A 246 -7.13 -15.34 3.23
CA LEU A 246 -7.04 -15.22 4.69
C LEU A 246 -7.58 -16.45 5.42
N VAL A 247 -8.64 -17.09 4.94
CA VAL A 247 -9.09 -18.37 5.51
C VAL A 247 -8.09 -19.45 5.15
N GLU A 248 -7.55 -19.50 3.93
CA GLU A 248 -6.54 -20.48 3.54
C GLU A 248 -5.20 -20.24 4.25
N TRP A 249 -4.74 -18.99 4.39
CA TRP A 249 -3.56 -18.64 5.19
C TRP A 249 -3.82 -18.77 6.68
N GLY A 250 -4.98 -18.38 7.19
CA GLY A 250 -5.37 -18.53 8.59
C GLY A 250 -5.53 -20.00 8.98
N VAL A 251 -6.07 -20.85 8.09
CA VAL A 251 -6.12 -22.31 8.24
C VAL A 251 -4.72 -22.92 8.07
N SER A 252 -3.88 -22.41 7.17
CA SER A 252 -2.47 -22.84 6.99
C SER A 252 -1.59 -22.46 8.19
N VAL A 253 -1.79 -21.25 8.73
CA VAL A 253 -1.14 -20.71 9.92
C VAL A 253 -1.66 -21.44 11.15
N SER A 254 -2.97 -21.68 11.29
CA SER A 254 -3.55 -22.57 12.32
C SER A 254 -2.98 -24.00 12.23
N ARG A 255 -2.79 -24.53 11.02
CA ARG A 255 -2.10 -25.82 10.77
C ARG A 255 -0.61 -25.80 11.07
N ARG A 256 0.07 -24.65 10.93
CA ARG A 256 1.48 -24.46 11.32
C ARG A 256 1.63 -24.18 12.81
N ILE A 257 0.69 -23.48 13.43
CA ILE A 257 0.52 -23.25 14.88
C ILE A 257 0.26 -24.58 15.60
N THR A 258 -0.44 -25.51 14.95
CA THR A 258 -0.60 -26.89 15.45
C THR A 258 0.60 -27.81 15.15
N ARG A 259 1.43 -27.51 14.13
CA ARG A 259 2.64 -28.29 13.77
C ARG A 259 3.94 -27.83 14.45
N TYR A 260 4.08 -26.54 14.74
CA TYR A 260 5.16 -26.02 15.58
C TYR A 260 4.70 -26.09 17.03
N GLN A 261 5.60 -26.53 17.91
CA GLN A 261 5.36 -26.62 19.35
C GLN A 261 5.11 -25.24 19.95
N ILE A 262 3.89 -24.74 19.79
CA ILE A 262 3.39 -23.63 20.57
C ILE A 262 3.19 -24.14 22.00
N PRO A 263 3.71 -23.43 23.01
CA PRO A 263 3.49 -23.76 24.42
C PRO A 263 2.00 -24.00 24.69
N ASN A 264 1.68 -25.04 25.47
CA ASN A 264 0.29 -25.46 25.68
C ASN A 264 -0.58 -24.35 26.30
N GLU A 265 0.01 -23.37 26.98
CA GLU A 265 -0.69 -22.19 27.49
C GLU A 265 -1.32 -21.37 26.34
N VAL A 266 -0.55 -21.10 25.28
CA VAL A 266 -1.01 -20.30 24.12
C VAL A 266 -2.03 -21.07 23.28
N LYS A 267 -1.94 -22.39 23.20
CA LYS A 267 -2.96 -23.22 22.52
C LYS A 267 -4.31 -23.17 23.24
N SER A 268 -4.29 -23.20 24.57
CA SER A 268 -5.50 -23.15 25.39
C SER A 268 -6.18 -21.78 25.28
N GLU A 269 -5.41 -20.70 25.32
CA GLU A 269 -5.90 -19.33 25.20
C GLU A 269 -6.52 -19.05 23.81
N LEU A 270 -5.90 -19.56 22.73
CA LEU A 270 -6.45 -19.49 21.38
C LEU A 270 -7.70 -20.37 21.22
N ALA A 271 -7.74 -21.58 21.78
CA ALA A 271 -8.91 -22.45 21.68
C ALA A 271 -10.15 -21.86 22.38
N GLU A 272 -9.94 -21.16 23.49
CA GLU A 272 -10.99 -20.49 24.27
C GLU A 272 -11.48 -19.20 23.57
N GLN A 273 -10.57 -18.38 23.02
CA GLN A 273 -10.93 -17.14 22.32
C GLN A 273 -11.58 -17.35 20.94
N PHE A 274 -11.22 -18.43 20.23
CA PHE A 274 -11.74 -18.71 18.89
C PHE A 274 -12.86 -19.79 18.89
N GLY A 275 -13.29 -20.26 20.06
CA GLY A 275 -14.41 -21.21 20.17
C GLY A 275 -14.11 -22.61 19.62
N PHE A 276 -12.84 -23.02 19.57
CA PHE A 276 -12.42 -24.34 19.09
C PHE A 276 -12.32 -25.40 20.21
N ALA A 277 -12.74 -25.07 21.43
CA ALA A 277 -12.80 -26.03 22.52
C ALA A 277 -13.91 -27.09 22.26
N GLY A 278 -13.52 -28.21 21.64
CA GLY A 278 -14.32 -29.43 21.58
C GLY A 278 -14.74 -29.87 20.17
N GLN A 279 -13.78 -30.33 19.36
CA GLN A 279 -13.97 -31.39 18.36
C GLN A 279 -12.76 -32.32 18.35
#